data_AF-A0A8D2GM37-F1
#
_entry.id   AF-A0A8D2GM37-F1
#
_cell.length_a   1.000
_cell.length_b   1.000
_cell.length_c   1.000
_cell.angle_alpha   90.00
_cell.angle_beta   90.00
_cell.angle_gamma   90.00
#
_symmetry.space_group_name_H-M   'P 1'
#
loop_
_entity.id
_entity.type
_entity.pdbx_description
1 polymer ?
#
loop_
_entity_poly.entity_id
_entity_poly.type
_entity_poly.pdbx_seq_one_letter_code
_entity_poly.pdbx_strand_id
1 'polypeptide(L)'
;MPWMKALRIPGGLWGTVTLMLAMLSPPVAGGRDSPVEPTVTISLSRTEALNHHNLLVCSVTDFYPGQIKVRWFRNDQEETAGIVSTPLIRNGDWTFQILVMLEMTPQRGDVYTCHVEHPSLQNPITVEWRLPH
;
A
#
# COMPACT_ATOMS: atom_id res chain seq x y z
N MET A 1 -22.86 -10.52 56.66
CA MET A 1 -21.65 -10.37 57.52
C MET A 1 -21.47 -11.68 58.27
N PRO A 2 -20.29 -12.31 58.42
CA PRO A 2 -18.94 -12.07 57.90
C PRO A 2 -18.36 -13.30 57.15
N TRP A 3 -17.33 -13.15 56.29
CA TRP A 3 -16.16 -14.07 56.18
C TRP A 3 -15.34 -13.91 54.88
N MET A 4 -14.71 -12.76 54.65
CA MET A 4 -13.52 -12.76 53.79
C MET A 4 -12.32 -13.15 54.65
N LYS A 5 -12.05 -14.45 54.77
CA LYS A 5 -10.73 -14.92 55.17
C LYS A 5 -9.84 -14.82 53.93
N ALA A 6 -8.90 -13.89 53.95
CA ALA A 6 -7.89 -13.72 52.93
C ALA A 6 -7.09 -15.03 52.79
N LEU A 7 -7.25 -15.70 51.67
CA LEU A 7 -6.42 -16.83 51.28
C LEU A 7 -5.06 -16.27 50.88
N ARG A 8 -4.08 -16.35 51.80
CA ARG A 8 -2.67 -16.14 51.44
C ARG A 8 -2.24 -17.30 50.53
N ILE A 9 -2.18 -17.03 49.23
CA ILE A 9 -1.58 -17.95 48.26
C ILE A 9 -0.05 -17.87 48.43
N PRO A 10 0.66 -18.98 48.68
CA PRO A 10 2.13 -19.00 48.65
C PRO A 10 2.59 -18.61 47.24
N GLY A 11 3.39 -17.55 47.13
CA GLY A 11 3.98 -17.14 45.86
C GLY A 11 4.81 -18.29 45.27
N GLY A 12 4.49 -18.69 44.04
CA GLY A 12 5.23 -19.77 43.36
C GLY A 12 4.61 -20.33 42.08
N LEU A 13 3.33 -20.05 41.77
CA LEU A 13 2.63 -20.69 40.64
C LEU A 13 2.23 -19.74 39.50
N TRP A 14 2.92 -18.61 39.33
CA TRP A 14 2.69 -17.68 38.21
C TRP A 14 3.75 -17.79 37.11
N GLY A 15 4.94 -18.33 37.42
CA GLY A 15 6.04 -18.44 36.45
C GLY A 15 5.79 -19.48 35.36
N THR A 16 5.17 -20.60 35.70
CA THR A 16 4.99 -21.73 34.76
C THR A 16 3.87 -21.49 33.74
N VAL A 17 2.78 -20.83 34.15
CA VAL A 17 1.64 -20.54 33.26
C VAL A 17 2.00 -19.44 32.24
N THR A 18 2.75 -18.42 32.66
CA THR A 18 3.18 -17.33 31.77
C THR A 18 4.14 -17.81 30.66
N LEU A 19 5.02 -18.78 30.97
CA LEU A 19 5.92 -19.36 29.97
C LEU A 19 5.17 -20.16 28.89
N MET A 20 4.14 -20.92 29.27
CA MET A 20 3.38 -21.76 28.33
C MET A 20 2.53 -20.93 27.35
N LEU A 21 2.07 -19.74 27.76
CA LEU A 21 1.34 -18.81 26.88
C LEU A 21 2.24 -18.17 25.81
N ALA A 22 3.51 -17.89 26.11
CA ALA A 22 4.43 -17.29 25.15
C ALA A 22 4.70 -18.21 23.94
N MET A 23 4.69 -19.53 24.15
CA MET A 23 4.95 -20.55 23.12
C MET A 23 3.77 -20.80 22.17
N LEU A 24 2.55 -20.36 22.56
CA LEU A 24 1.34 -20.45 21.73
C LEU A 24 1.17 -19.24 20.80
N SER A 25 2.01 -18.22 20.96
CA SER A 25 2.06 -17.11 20.01
C SER A 25 2.53 -17.67 18.67
N PRO A 26 1.75 -17.57 17.59
CA PRO A 26 2.26 -17.93 16.27
C PRO A 26 3.53 -17.10 16.02
N PRO A 27 4.59 -17.66 15.44
CA PRO A 27 5.74 -16.88 15.06
C PRO A 27 5.23 -15.75 14.17
N VAL A 28 5.50 -14.49 14.58
CA VAL A 28 5.26 -13.34 13.73
C VAL A 28 5.97 -13.66 12.42
N ALA A 29 5.21 -13.84 11.35
CA ALA A 29 5.76 -14.12 10.04
C ALA A 29 6.78 -13.01 9.77
N GLY A 30 8.07 -13.40 9.64
CA GLY A 30 9.18 -12.46 9.56
C GLY A 30 8.89 -11.44 8.47
N GLY A 31 8.58 -10.22 8.88
CA GLY A 31 8.39 -9.08 8.01
C GLY A 31 9.53 -8.11 8.24
N ARG A 32 9.69 -7.14 7.35
CA ARG A 32 10.55 -5.99 7.65
C ARG A 32 9.90 -5.22 8.80
N ASP A 33 10.68 -4.84 9.82
CA ASP A 33 10.15 -4.13 10.99
C ASP A 33 9.82 -2.66 10.70
N SER A 34 10.34 -2.11 9.60
CA SER A 34 10.16 -0.71 9.21
C SER A 34 9.43 -0.58 7.88
N PRO A 35 8.37 0.24 7.81
CA PRO A 35 7.74 0.62 6.55
C PRO A 35 8.73 1.29 5.59
N VAL A 36 8.55 1.08 4.29
CA VAL A 36 9.37 1.66 3.22
C VAL A 36 8.46 2.43 2.28
N GLU A 37 8.82 3.68 1.98
CA GLU A 37 8.07 4.56 1.09
C GLU A 37 8.10 4.10 -0.37
N PRO A 38 6.97 4.18 -1.09
CA PRO A 38 6.94 3.84 -2.51
C PRO A 38 7.67 4.87 -3.36
N THR A 39 8.32 4.38 -4.41
CA THR A 39 8.69 5.20 -5.56
C THR A 39 7.55 5.19 -6.57
N VAL A 40 7.13 6.37 -7.05
CA VAL A 40 5.98 6.52 -7.95
C VAL A 40 6.42 7.19 -9.24
N THR A 41 6.11 6.57 -10.38
CA THR A 41 6.36 7.15 -11.70
C THR A 41 5.16 6.94 -12.62
N ILE A 42 4.93 7.87 -13.55
CA ILE A 42 3.93 7.73 -14.60
C ILE A 42 4.64 7.63 -15.94
N SER A 43 4.26 6.63 -16.74
CA SER A 43 4.73 6.45 -18.11
C SER A 43 3.57 6.19 -19.07
N LEU A 44 3.76 6.55 -20.34
CA LEU A 44 2.90 6.09 -21.42
C LEU A 44 3.38 4.71 -21.85
N SER A 45 2.49 3.72 -21.90
CA SER A 45 2.81 2.39 -22.43
C SER A 45 3.02 2.42 -23.96
N ARG A 46 2.30 3.30 -24.66
CA ARG A 46 2.45 3.53 -26.10
C ARG A 46 2.25 5.02 -26.38
N THR A 47 3.12 5.58 -27.22
CA THR A 47 3.00 6.95 -27.71
C THR A 47 2.14 6.95 -28.97
N GLU A 48 0.82 6.83 -28.84
CA GLU A 48 -0.07 7.10 -29.97
C GLU A 48 -0.37 8.60 -30.05
N ALA A 49 -0.79 9.06 -31.23
CA ALA A 49 -1.14 10.47 -31.46
C ALA A 49 -2.32 10.91 -30.56
N LEU A 50 -2.52 12.22 -30.44
CA LEU A 50 -3.71 12.81 -29.82
C LEU A 50 -5.00 12.16 -30.37
N ASN A 51 -6.02 12.05 -29.54
CA ASN A 51 -7.32 11.43 -29.87
C ASN A 51 -7.30 9.93 -30.18
N HIS A 52 -6.23 9.22 -29.84
CA HIS A 52 -6.18 7.75 -29.88
C HIS A 52 -6.21 7.18 -28.46
N HIS A 53 -6.61 5.90 -28.36
CA HIS A 53 -6.58 5.16 -27.10
C HIS A 53 -5.13 5.01 -26.64
N ASN A 54 -4.82 5.64 -25.52
CA ASN A 54 -3.53 5.56 -24.85
C ASN A 54 -3.69 4.86 -23.51
N LEU A 55 -2.58 4.36 -22.99
CA LEU A 55 -2.52 3.69 -21.70
C LEU A 55 -1.45 4.37 -20.84
N LEU A 56 -1.90 5.02 -19.76
CA LEU A 56 -1.00 5.50 -18.72
C LEU A 56 -0.74 4.37 -17.73
N VAL A 57 0.50 4.29 -17.25
CA VAL A 57 0.92 3.31 -16.25
C VAL A 57 1.48 4.07 -15.07
N CYS A 58 0.82 3.98 -13.92
CA CYS A 58 1.39 4.39 -12.65
C CYS A 58 2.16 3.21 -12.06
N SER A 59 3.48 3.31 -12.08
CA SER A 59 4.38 2.32 -11.51
C SER A 59 4.69 2.71 -10.08
N VAL A 60 4.29 1.86 -9.13
CA VAL A 60 4.53 2.05 -7.71
C VAL A 60 5.43 0.92 -7.22
N THR A 61 6.66 1.24 -6.84
CA THR A 61 7.72 0.25 -6.56
C THR A 61 8.35 0.45 -5.20
N ASP A 62 9.06 -0.59 -4.74
CA ASP A 62 9.98 -0.57 -3.60
C ASP A 62 9.33 -0.22 -2.25
N PHE A 63 8.05 -0.55 -2.08
CA PHE A 63 7.30 -0.23 -0.86
C PHE A 63 7.06 -1.41 0.07
N TYR A 64 6.83 -1.13 1.34
CA TYR A 64 6.45 -2.11 2.36
C TYR A 64 5.71 -1.42 3.52
N PRO A 65 4.63 -1.99 4.08
CA PRO A 65 4.01 -3.29 3.78
C PRO A 65 3.24 -3.30 2.46
N GLY A 66 2.68 -4.45 2.08
CA GLY A 66 1.95 -4.59 0.82
C GLY A 66 0.61 -3.85 0.74
N GLN A 67 0.13 -3.27 1.85
CA GLN A 67 -1.10 -2.49 1.88
C GLN A 67 -0.86 -1.13 1.21
N ILE A 68 -1.55 -0.88 0.10
CA ILE A 68 -1.43 0.36 -0.66
C ILE A 68 -2.77 0.73 -1.30
N LYS A 69 -3.02 2.03 -1.47
CA LYS A 69 -4.15 2.54 -2.22
C LYS A 69 -3.64 3.46 -3.31
N VAL A 70 -3.97 3.14 -4.55
CA VAL A 70 -3.57 3.89 -5.75
C VAL A 70 -4.82 4.30 -6.49
N ARG A 71 -4.95 5.59 -6.79
CA ARG A 71 -6.10 6.17 -7.47
C ARG A 71 -5.66 7.03 -8.64
N TRP A 72 -6.47 7.06 -9.67
CA TRP A 72 -6.30 7.97 -10.79
C TRP A 72 -7.27 9.13 -10.67
N PHE A 73 -6.81 10.31 -11.07
CA PHE A 73 -7.62 11.50 -11.22
C PHE A 73 -7.38 12.08 -12.60
N ARG A 74 -8.42 12.66 -13.19
CA ARG A 74 -8.35 13.50 -14.38
C ARG A 74 -8.94 14.86 -14.03
N ASN A 75 -8.14 15.92 -14.12
CA ASN A 75 -8.56 17.28 -13.80
C ASN A 75 -9.25 17.36 -12.41
N ASP A 76 -8.61 16.77 -11.41
CA ASP A 76 -9.08 16.67 -10.00
C ASP A 76 -10.35 15.81 -9.77
N GLN A 77 -10.91 15.20 -10.80
CA GLN A 77 -12.00 14.24 -10.68
C GLN A 77 -11.45 12.81 -10.62
N GLU A 78 -11.86 12.04 -9.61
CA GLU A 78 -11.44 10.63 -9.47
C GLU A 78 -11.97 9.81 -10.66
N GLU A 79 -11.04 9.13 -11.35
CA GLU A 79 -11.34 8.21 -12.43
C GLU A 79 -11.46 6.80 -11.88
N THR A 80 -12.40 6.03 -12.43
CA THR A 80 -12.61 4.62 -12.06
C THR A 80 -12.84 3.74 -13.28
N ALA A 81 -13.32 4.31 -14.38
CA ALA A 81 -13.49 3.63 -15.65
C ALA A 81 -12.13 3.41 -16.33
N GLY A 82 -11.93 2.23 -16.95
CA GLY A 82 -10.70 1.92 -17.68
C GLY A 82 -9.46 1.71 -16.80
N ILE A 83 -9.63 1.58 -15.48
CA ILE A 83 -8.53 1.27 -14.56
C ILE A 83 -8.34 -0.23 -14.44
N VAL A 84 -7.10 -0.67 -14.61
CA VAL A 84 -6.69 -2.07 -14.42
C VAL A 84 -5.40 -2.10 -13.59
N SER A 85 -5.37 -2.88 -12.52
CA SER A 85 -4.17 -3.09 -11.72
C SER A 85 -3.60 -4.49 -11.89
N THR A 86 -2.27 -4.61 -11.78
CA THR A 86 -1.64 -5.92 -11.61
C THR A 86 -1.90 -6.45 -10.20
N PRO A 87 -1.77 -7.77 -9.99
CA PRO A 87 -1.55 -8.30 -8.66
C PRO A 87 -0.33 -7.64 -8.01
N LEU A 88 -0.28 -7.64 -6.68
CA LEU A 88 0.88 -7.20 -5.92
C LEU A 88 2.05 -8.17 -6.17
N ILE A 89 3.18 -7.65 -6.64
CA ILE A 89 4.38 -8.43 -6.92
C ILE A 89 5.38 -8.21 -5.77
N ARG A 90 6.08 -9.26 -5.35
CA ARG A 90 7.10 -9.20 -4.30
C ARG A 90 8.50 -9.24 -4.91
N ASN A 91 9.37 -8.34 -4.51
CA ASN A 91 10.69 -8.11 -5.15
C ASN A 91 11.81 -9.03 -4.62
N GLY A 92 11.56 -9.80 -3.55
CA GLY A 92 12.54 -10.71 -2.94
C GLY A 92 13.38 -10.08 -1.82
N ASP A 93 13.31 -8.76 -1.66
CA ASP A 93 13.95 -7.96 -0.59
C ASP A 93 12.93 -7.46 0.46
N TRP A 94 11.82 -8.18 0.58
CA TRP A 94 10.62 -7.82 1.36
C TRP A 94 9.79 -6.65 0.82
N THR A 95 10.22 -5.94 -0.21
CA THR A 95 9.40 -4.89 -0.83
C THR A 95 8.43 -5.45 -1.86
N PHE A 96 7.47 -4.61 -2.22
CA PHE A 96 6.43 -4.90 -3.19
C PHE A 96 6.41 -3.88 -4.32
N GLN A 97 5.75 -4.26 -5.41
CA GLN A 97 5.45 -3.39 -6.54
C GLN A 97 4.04 -3.67 -7.07
N ILE A 98 3.40 -2.65 -7.63
CA ILE A 98 2.11 -2.73 -8.33
C ILE A 98 2.10 -1.75 -9.50
N LEU A 99 1.49 -2.16 -10.61
CA LEU A 99 1.21 -1.28 -11.73
C LEU A 99 -0.28 -0.99 -11.78
N VAL A 100 -0.66 0.28 -11.86
CA VAL A 100 -2.05 0.71 -12.01
C VAL A 100 -2.20 1.49 -13.30
N MET A 101 -2.87 0.85 -14.25
CA MET A 101 -3.00 1.31 -15.63
C MET A 101 -4.34 2.02 -15.81
N LEU A 102 -4.36 3.06 -16.65
CA LEU A 102 -5.56 3.81 -17.03
C LEU A 102 -5.65 3.89 -18.55
N GLU A 103 -6.68 3.27 -19.12
CA GLU A 103 -7.07 3.46 -20.51
C GLU A 103 -7.75 4.82 -20.67
N MET A 104 -7.20 5.67 -21.53
CA MET A 104 -7.72 7.03 -21.73
C MET A 104 -7.50 7.53 -23.17
N THR A 105 -8.22 8.58 -23.54
CA THR A 105 -8.02 9.31 -24.80
C THR A 105 -7.64 10.76 -24.46
N PRO A 106 -6.35 11.12 -24.51
CA PRO A 106 -5.90 12.36 -23.92
C PRO A 106 -6.29 13.54 -24.79
N GLN A 107 -6.86 14.56 -24.14
CA GLN A 107 -7.16 15.84 -24.77
C GLN A 107 -6.12 16.88 -24.35
N ARG A 108 -5.86 17.85 -25.22
CA ARG A 108 -4.95 18.94 -24.90
C ARG A 108 -5.47 19.68 -23.67
N GLY A 109 -4.62 19.82 -22.65
CA GLY A 109 -4.95 20.49 -21.39
C GLY A 109 -5.39 19.55 -20.27
N ASP A 110 -5.66 18.27 -20.57
CA ASP A 110 -5.89 17.28 -19.51
C ASP A 110 -4.66 17.13 -18.60
N VAL A 111 -4.92 16.99 -17.31
CA VAL A 111 -3.95 16.63 -16.28
C VAL A 111 -4.40 15.33 -15.65
N TYR A 112 -3.55 14.32 -15.75
CA TYR A 112 -3.77 13.02 -15.13
C TYR A 112 -2.91 12.91 -13.88
N THR A 113 -3.48 12.50 -12.76
CA THR A 113 -2.75 12.41 -11.49
C THR A 113 -2.86 11.00 -10.93
N CYS A 114 -1.71 10.38 -10.64
CA CYS A 114 -1.65 9.17 -9.84
C CYS A 114 -1.47 9.56 -8.37
N HIS A 115 -2.43 9.16 -7.54
CA HIS A 115 -2.48 9.46 -6.11
C HIS A 115 -2.28 8.18 -5.30
N VAL A 116 -1.22 8.16 -4.49
CA VAL A 116 -0.77 6.98 -3.75
C VAL A 116 -0.81 7.25 -2.24
N GLU A 117 -1.59 6.45 -1.53
CA GLU A 117 -1.61 6.39 -0.07
C GLU A 117 -0.94 5.09 0.39
N HIS A 118 -0.04 5.18 1.36
CA HIS A 118 0.69 4.04 1.89
C HIS A 118 1.04 4.29 3.38
N PRO A 119 1.02 3.28 4.27
CA PRO A 119 1.24 3.48 5.70
C PRO A 119 2.58 4.11 6.11
N SER A 120 3.60 4.05 5.26
CA SER A 120 4.87 4.71 5.52
C SER A 120 4.83 6.23 5.28
N LEU A 121 3.82 6.72 4.55
CA LEU A 121 3.74 8.11 4.13
C LEU A 121 2.93 8.93 5.13
N GLN A 122 3.46 10.09 5.54
CA GLN A 122 2.71 11.07 6.34
C GLN A 122 1.64 11.78 5.49
N ASN A 123 1.97 12.05 4.22
CA ASN A 123 1.07 12.65 3.24
C ASN A 123 1.10 11.82 1.96
N PRO A 124 -0.01 11.73 1.22
CA PRO A 124 -0.04 10.97 -0.02
C PRO A 124 0.94 11.50 -1.06
N ILE A 125 1.44 10.62 -1.92
CA ILE A 125 2.22 11.02 -3.10
C ILE A 125 1.27 11.30 -4.25
N THR A 126 1.44 12.43 -4.92
CA THR A 126 0.72 12.79 -6.14
C THR A 126 1.71 13.05 -7.26
N VAL A 127 1.62 12.28 -8.34
CA VAL A 127 2.42 12.48 -9.54
C VAL A 127 1.49 12.90 -10.67
N GLU A 128 1.78 14.03 -11.31
CA GLU A 128 1.03 14.52 -12.47
C GLU A 128 1.67 14.04 -13.77
N TRP A 129 0.81 13.83 -14.78
CA TRP A 129 1.19 13.61 -16.16
C TRP A 129 0.38 14.52 -17.07
N ARG A 130 1.07 15.10 -18.05
CA ARG A 130 0.50 15.96 -19.10
C ARG A 130 1.04 15.50 -20.43
N LEU A 131 0.25 15.69 -21.48
CA LEU A 131 0.71 15.48 -22.85
C LEU A 131 1.98 16.31 -23.13
N PRO A 132 3.06 15.69 -23.65
CA PRO A 132 4.22 16.42 -24.16
C PRO A 132 3.82 17.39 -25.29
N HIS A 133 4.47 18.54 -25.36
CA HIS A 133 4.25 19.57 -26.40
C HIS A 133 5.05 19.26 -27.67
#